data_AF-J0JE43-F1
#
_entry.id   AF-J0JE43-F1
#
_cell.length_a   1.000
_cell.length_b   1.000
_cell.length_c   1.000
_cell.angle_alpha   90.00
_cell.angle_beta   90.00
_cell.angle_gamma   90.00
#
_symmetry.space_group_name_H-M   'P 1'
#
loop_
_entity.id
_entity.type
_entity.pdbx_description
1 polymer ?
#
loop_
_entity_poly.entity_id
_entity_poly.type
_entity_poly.pdbx_seq_one_letter_code
_entity_poly.pdbx_strand_id
1 'polypeptide(L)'
;MNENAPTHKSSHKVKTHTPVSGYHIEDLRTYPTEKLLEIANKLKVENPQEFKRQDLMFEILKTQVTQGGYILFTGILEIMPDGYGFLRGFDGSFSDGHNDTYVSPSQIRRFALRNGDIVTGQVRSPKDQEKYYALLKVEAINYSPSDEIRNRPLFDNLTPLFPDEQIKLEYESTKVTGRMLDLFSPVGKGQRALIVAPPRTGKTELMKELTQGITSNHPEVELIILLVDERPEEVTDMQRSVKGQVFSSTFDLPANNHIRIAELVLERAKRRVEMGKDVVVLLDSITRLARAYNAVTPSSGKVLSGGVDANALHRPKRFFGAARNIEEGGSLTIIATALIETGSRMDEVIFEEFKGTGNSEIVLARNIADRRIYPAFDILKSGTRKDNILLGKDRLTKVWVLRNVMQQMDDIEALSFVYSKMQQTKDNEEFLNLMNEK
;
A
#
# COMPACT_ATOMS: atom_id res chain seq x y z
N MET A 1 14.72 13.93 -73.61
CA MET A 1 15.08 14.48 -72.29
C MET A 1 13.82 15.01 -71.63
N ASN A 2 13.26 14.24 -70.70
CA ASN A 2 12.80 14.76 -69.41
C ASN A 2 12.43 13.56 -68.53
N GLU A 3 13.07 13.55 -67.38
CA GLU A 3 13.25 12.44 -66.46
C GLU A 3 12.03 12.24 -65.56
N ASN A 4 11.69 10.97 -65.38
CA ASN A 4 11.29 10.31 -64.13
C ASN A 4 10.78 11.19 -62.98
N ALA A 5 9.45 11.27 -62.84
CA ALA A 5 8.81 11.58 -61.56
C ALA A 5 8.86 10.35 -60.64
N PRO A 6 9.30 10.47 -59.37
CA PRO A 6 9.27 9.36 -58.43
C PRO A 6 7.86 9.22 -57.84
N THR A 7 7.20 8.11 -58.15
CA THR A 7 5.98 7.69 -57.45
C THR A 7 6.33 7.29 -56.01
N HIS A 8 5.98 8.12 -55.03
CA HIS A 8 6.00 7.74 -53.62
C HIS A 8 4.95 6.66 -53.36
N LYS A 9 5.37 5.39 -53.35
CA LYS A 9 4.59 4.29 -52.76
C LYS A 9 4.49 4.55 -51.25
N SER A 10 3.30 4.89 -50.76
CA SER A 10 3.03 4.86 -49.33
C SER A 10 3.11 3.41 -48.86
N SER A 11 4.11 3.08 -48.04
CA SER A 11 4.14 1.81 -47.34
C SER A 11 3.04 1.85 -46.28
N HIS A 12 1.90 1.23 -46.57
CA HIS A 12 0.95 0.88 -45.53
C HIS A 12 1.65 -0.07 -44.55
N LYS A 13 2.20 0.48 -43.47
CA LYS A 13 2.63 -0.30 -42.31
C LYS A 13 1.38 -1.03 -41.80
N VAL A 14 1.29 -2.32 -42.11
CA VAL A 14 0.26 -3.21 -41.57
C VAL A 14 0.36 -3.12 -40.05
N LYS A 15 -0.67 -2.56 -39.40
CA LYS A 15 -0.76 -2.58 -37.94
C LYS A 15 -0.94 -4.04 -37.54
N THR A 16 0.14 -4.69 -37.12
CA THR A 16 0.10 -6.06 -36.63
C THR A 16 -0.58 -6.05 -35.25
N HIS A 17 -1.52 -6.98 -35.04
CA HIS A 17 -2.15 -7.23 -33.74
C HIS A 17 -1.21 -7.95 -32.75
N THR A 18 0.08 -8.04 -33.07
CA THR A 18 1.10 -8.64 -32.21
C THR A 18 1.78 -7.54 -31.40
N PRO A 19 1.91 -7.70 -30.07
CA PRO A 19 2.70 -6.79 -29.26
C PRO A 19 4.14 -6.75 -29.81
N VAL A 20 4.80 -5.60 -29.71
CA VAL A 20 6.20 -5.52 -30.16
C VAL A 20 7.03 -6.51 -29.35
N SER A 21 7.77 -7.40 -30.01
CA SER A 21 8.75 -8.25 -29.32
C SER A 21 9.88 -7.37 -28.80
N GLY A 22 10.05 -7.28 -27.48
CA GLY A 22 11.08 -6.42 -26.89
C GLY A 22 10.85 -6.14 -25.40
N TYR A 23 11.24 -4.96 -24.94
CA TYR A 23 11.14 -4.54 -23.55
C TYR A 23 9.73 -4.07 -23.20
N HIS A 24 9.26 -4.41 -22.01
CA HIS A 24 8.04 -3.86 -21.40
C HIS A 24 8.38 -2.72 -20.45
N ILE A 25 7.42 -1.80 -20.23
CA ILE A 25 7.63 -0.67 -19.32
C ILE A 25 7.90 -1.14 -17.88
N GLU A 26 7.29 -2.25 -17.46
CA GLU A 26 7.51 -2.85 -16.14
C GLU A 26 8.97 -3.31 -15.98
N ASP A 27 9.54 -3.98 -16.99
CA ASP A 27 10.92 -4.47 -16.96
C ASP A 27 11.92 -3.31 -16.90
N LEU A 28 11.73 -2.29 -17.76
CA LEU A 28 12.60 -1.12 -17.82
C LEU A 28 12.65 -0.37 -16.48
N ARG A 29 11.52 -0.32 -15.75
CA ARG A 29 11.46 0.31 -14.41
C ARG A 29 12.34 -0.39 -13.37
N THR A 30 12.55 -1.70 -13.50
CA THR A 30 13.40 -2.47 -12.58
C THR A 30 14.90 -2.30 -12.87
N TYR A 31 15.25 -1.88 -14.08
CA TYR A 31 16.65 -1.78 -14.49
C TYR A 31 17.32 -0.51 -13.94
N PRO A 32 18.61 -0.62 -13.53
CA PRO A 32 19.40 0.55 -13.19
C PRO A 32 19.63 1.44 -14.42
N THR A 33 19.88 2.73 -14.21
CA THR A 33 20.04 3.72 -15.29
C THR A 33 21.12 3.33 -16.29
N GLU A 34 22.21 2.71 -15.84
CA GLU A 34 23.29 2.21 -16.70
C GLU A 34 22.80 1.19 -17.73
N LYS A 35 21.98 0.22 -17.29
CA LYS A 35 21.39 -0.79 -18.16
C LYS A 35 20.35 -0.17 -19.12
N LEU A 36 19.64 0.87 -18.69
CA LEU A 36 18.74 1.61 -19.59
C LEU A 36 19.52 2.32 -20.70
N LEU A 37 20.66 2.94 -20.39
CA LEU A 37 21.52 3.57 -21.39
C LEU A 37 22.09 2.56 -22.38
N GLU A 38 22.49 1.38 -21.91
CA GLU A 38 22.93 0.27 -22.78
C GLU A 38 21.84 -0.15 -23.76
N ILE A 39 20.61 -0.36 -23.26
CA ILE A 39 19.44 -0.71 -24.08
C ILE A 39 19.14 0.38 -25.10
N ALA A 40 19.15 1.65 -24.69
CA ALA A 40 18.88 2.79 -25.55
C ALA A 40 19.90 2.90 -26.69
N ASN A 41 21.19 2.73 -26.40
CA ASN A 41 22.25 2.70 -27.42
C ASN A 41 22.07 1.53 -28.39
N LYS A 42 21.72 0.33 -27.90
CA LYS A 42 21.45 -0.84 -28.73
C LYS A 42 20.27 -0.63 -29.69
N LEU A 43 19.24 0.09 -29.23
CA LEU A 43 18.07 0.45 -30.04
C LEU A 43 18.28 1.70 -30.91
N LYS A 44 19.46 2.34 -30.84
CA LYS A 44 19.81 3.57 -31.57
C LYS A 44 18.93 4.77 -31.21
N VAL A 45 18.58 4.91 -29.94
CA VAL A 45 17.99 6.15 -29.41
C VAL A 45 19.02 7.29 -29.56
N GLU A 46 18.61 8.45 -30.07
CA GLU A 46 19.48 9.62 -30.20
C GLU A 46 19.78 10.23 -28.82
N ASN A 47 21.04 10.55 -28.53
CA ASN A 47 21.51 11.20 -27.29
C ASN A 47 20.87 10.68 -25.98
N PRO A 48 20.95 9.37 -25.67
CA PRO A 48 20.24 8.79 -24.54
C PRO A 48 20.67 9.34 -23.18
N GLN A 49 21.87 9.93 -23.09
CA GLN A 49 22.42 10.51 -21.86
C GLN A 49 21.76 11.83 -21.45
N GLU A 50 21.08 12.52 -22.37
CA GLU A 50 20.42 13.81 -22.10
C GLU A 50 19.04 13.64 -21.45
N PHE A 51 18.46 12.44 -21.53
CA PHE A 51 17.16 12.13 -20.96
C PHE A 51 17.23 11.82 -19.47
N LYS A 52 16.24 12.30 -18.72
CA LYS A 52 15.98 11.78 -17.38
C LYS A 52 15.62 10.30 -17.47
N ARG A 53 15.90 9.54 -16.41
CA ARG A 53 15.66 8.07 -16.37
C ARG A 53 14.27 7.68 -16.87
N GLN A 54 13.24 8.43 -16.51
CA GLN A 54 11.87 8.18 -16.96
C GLN A 54 11.73 8.37 -18.48
N ASP A 55 12.14 9.52 -19.01
CA ASP A 55 12.05 9.85 -20.44
C ASP A 55 12.86 8.86 -21.30
N LEU A 56 14.02 8.42 -20.80
CA LEU A 56 14.86 7.41 -21.44
C LEU A 56 14.13 6.08 -21.67
N MET A 57 13.38 5.60 -20.68
CA MET A 57 12.57 4.37 -20.83
C MET A 57 11.52 4.51 -21.93
N PHE A 58 10.95 5.70 -22.09
CA PHE A 58 9.94 5.94 -23.12
C PHE A 58 10.53 6.08 -24.52
N GLU A 59 11.69 6.74 -24.67
CA GLU A 59 12.37 6.80 -25.98
C GLU A 59 12.84 5.40 -26.43
N ILE A 60 13.23 4.52 -25.50
CA ILE A 60 13.45 3.09 -25.75
C ILE A 60 12.19 2.44 -26.33
N LEU A 61 11.04 2.58 -25.66
CA LEU A 61 9.78 1.97 -26.09
C LEU A 61 9.26 2.54 -27.42
N LYS A 62 9.38 3.85 -27.61
CA LYS A 62 9.00 4.55 -28.85
C LYS A 62 9.83 4.08 -30.04
N THR A 63 11.15 3.96 -29.84
CA THR A 63 12.08 3.44 -30.86
C THR A 63 11.85 1.97 -31.15
N GLN A 64 11.41 1.20 -30.16
CA GLN A 64 10.98 -0.18 -30.35
C GLN A 64 9.70 -0.26 -31.23
N VAL A 65 8.74 0.63 -31.02
CA VAL A 65 7.45 0.64 -31.75
C VAL A 65 7.58 1.12 -33.19
N THR A 66 8.52 2.02 -33.49
CA THR A 66 8.76 2.45 -34.87
C THR A 66 9.21 1.29 -35.77
N GLN A 67 9.74 0.21 -35.19
CA GLN A 67 10.10 -1.06 -35.83
C GLN A 67 8.89 -2.01 -36.07
N GLY A 68 7.71 -1.71 -35.52
CA GLY A 68 6.42 -2.39 -35.77
C GLY A 68 5.77 -2.97 -34.50
N GLY A 69 4.45 -2.77 -34.33
CA GLY A 69 3.62 -3.28 -33.21
C GLY A 69 2.99 -2.18 -32.35
N TYR A 70 2.51 -2.49 -31.14
CA TYR A 70 1.92 -1.54 -30.18
C TYR A 70 2.58 -1.63 -28.80
N ILE A 71 2.54 -0.53 -28.03
CA ILE A 71 3.00 -0.51 -26.63
C ILE A 71 1.87 -1.05 -25.77
N LEU A 72 2.17 -2.02 -24.90
CA LEU A 72 1.30 -2.39 -23.80
C LEU A 72 1.70 -1.57 -22.57
N PHE A 73 0.74 -0.92 -21.93
CA PHE A 73 0.96 -0.21 -20.67
C PHE A 73 0.00 -0.71 -19.62
N THR A 74 0.51 -0.94 -18.41
CA THR A 74 -0.30 -1.20 -17.23
C THR A 74 -0.15 -0.06 -16.24
N GLY A 75 -1.28 0.47 -15.77
CA GLY A 75 -1.28 1.50 -14.73
C GLY A 75 -2.58 1.51 -13.93
N ILE A 76 -2.57 2.32 -12.87
CA ILE A 76 -3.72 2.50 -11.98
C ILE A 76 -4.53 3.69 -12.49
N LEU A 77 -5.82 3.47 -12.74
CA LEU A 77 -6.70 4.52 -13.21
C LEU A 77 -7.02 5.52 -12.11
N GLU A 78 -6.80 6.79 -12.44
CA GLU A 78 -7.29 7.94 -11.71
C GLU A 78 -8.19 8.77 -12.64
N ILE A 79 -9.45 8.92 -12.27
CA ILE A 79 -10.47 9.68 -12.98
C ILE A 79 -10.51 11.09 -12.39
N MET A 80 -10.36 12.07 -13.27
CA MET A 80 -10.39 13.49 -12.96
C MET A 80 -11.84 13.98 -12.81
N PRO A 81 -12.08 15.12 -12.14
CA PRO A 81 -13.43 15.66 -11.94
C PRO A 81 -14.23 15.87 -13.24
N ASP A 82 -13.55 16.18 -14.35
CA ASP A 82 -14.16 16.38 -15.67
C ASP A 82 -14.55 15.06 -16.38
N GLY A 83 -14.31 13.91 -15.73
CA GLY A 83 -14.74 12.58 -16.17
C GLY A 83 -13.82 11.85 -17.14
N TYR A 84 -12.71 12.46 -17.58
CA TYR A 84 -11.61 11.74 -18.22
C TYR A 84 -10.65 11.19 -17.14
N GLY A 85 -9.73 10.30 -17.50
CA GLY A 85 -8.79 9.74 -16.53
C GLY A 85 -7.37 9.58 -17.07
N PHE A 86 -6.48 9.18 -16.18
CA PHE A 86 -5.09 8.85 -16.47
C PHE A 86 -4.73 7.51 -15.84
N LEU A 87 -4.00 6.67 -16.56
CA LEU A 87 -3.34 5.50 -15.99
C LEU A 87 -1.99 5.95 -15.43
N ARG A 88 -1.88 5.94 -14.10
CA ARG A 88 -0.66 6.26 -13.36
C ARG A 88 0.25 5.05 -13.30
N GLY A 89 1.56 5.30 -13.40
CA GLY A 89 2.58 4.25 -13.23
C GLY A 89 2.57 3.60 -11.84
N PHE A 90 3.21 2.43 -11.73
CA PHE A 90 3.48 1.75 -10.45
C PHE A 90 4.81 2.18 -9.82
N ASP A 91 5.32 3.36 -10.16
CA ASP A 91 6.58 3.90 -9.61
C ASP A 91 6.44 4.37 -8.15
N GLY A 92 5.24 4.28 -7.57
CA GLY A 92 5.00 4.48 -6.13
C GLY A 92 4.75 5.93 -5.74
N SER A 93 5.30 6.89 -6.48
CA SER A 93 5.12 8.32 -6.20
C SER A 93 3.89 8.93 -6.86
N PHE A 94 3.29 8.28 -7.87
CA PHE A 94 2.16 8.77 -8.68
C PHE A 94 2.31 10.22 -9.17
N SER A 95 3.56 10.69 -9.29
CA SER A 95 3.85 12.03 -9.78
C SER A 95 3.26 12.22 -11.16
N ASP A 96 2.58 13.35 -11.39
CA ASP A 96 2.01 13.69 -12.71
C ASP A 96 3.14 13.74 -13.75
N GLY A 97 3.31 12.64 -14.46
CA GLY A 97 4.36 12.48 -15.45
C GLY A 97 3.82 12.81 -16.83
N HIS A 98 4.71 13.24 -17.74
CA HIS A 98 4.42 13.26 -19.19
C HIS A 98 4.10 11.86 -19.76
N ASN A 99 4.25 10.85 -18.92
CA ASN A 99 4.22 9.44 -19.22
C ASN A 99 2.91 8.76 -18.78
N ASP A 100 1.99 9.53 -18.19
CA ASP A 100 0.66 9.03 -17.88
C ASP A 100 -0.16 8.81 -19.16
N THR A 101 -0.97 7.75 -19.15
CA THR A 101 -1.80 7.41 -20.31
C THR A 101 -3.21 7.96 -20.13
N TYR A 102 -3.61 8.87 -21.00
CA TYR A 102 -4.97 9.39 -21.08
C TYR A 102 -5.99 8.29 -21.37
N VAL A 103 -7.08 8.31 -20.62
CA VAL A 103 -8.25 7.45 -20.77
C VAL A 103 -9.48 8.31 -21.00
N SER A 104 -10.16 8.08 -22.12
CA SER A 104 -11.31 8.87 -22.49
C SER A 104 -12.55 8.57 -21.63
N PRO A 105 -13.46 9.54 -21.42
CA PRO A 105 -14.72 9.30 -20.71
C PRO A 105 -15.56 8.18 -21.33
N SER A 106 -15.49 8.00 -22.65
CA SER A 106 -16.21 6.93 -23.35
C SER A 106 -15.67 5.54 -23.00
N GLN A 107 -14.34 5.39 -22.86
CA GLN A 107 -13.72 4.15 -22.40
C GLN A 107 -14.08 3.85 -20.94
N ILE A 108 -14.01 4.86 -20.07
CA ILE A 108 -14.39 4.73 -18.65
C ILE A 108 -15.83 4.23 -18.53
N ARG A 109 -16.77 4.85 -19.25
CA ARG A 109 -18.18 4.42 -19.25
C ARG A 109 -18.37 3.03 -19.87
N ARG A 110 -17.75 2.76 -21.02
CA ARG A 110 -17.92 1.48 -21.75
C ARG A 110 -17.49 0.27 -20.93
N PHE A 111 -16.42 0.41 -20.15
CA PHE A 111 -15.84 -0.67 -19.34
C PHE A 111 -16.20 -0.56 -17.85
N ALA A 112 -17.07 0.38 -17.46
CA ALA A 112 -17.45 0.64 -16.07
C ALA A 112 -16.22 0.78 -15.14
N LEU A 113 -15.20 1.50 -15.61
CA LEU A 113 -13.97 1.71 -14.87
C LEU A 113 -14.20 2.66 -13.69
N ARG A 114 -13.47 2.41 -12.61
CA ARG A 114 -13.51 3.20 -11.37
C ARG A 114 -12.08 3.55 -10.94
N ASN A 115 -11.96 4.58 -10.09
CA ASN A 115 -10.67 4.92 -9.48
C ASN A 115 -10.04 3.68 -8.83
N GLY A 116 -8.72 3.55 -8.98
CA GLY A 116 -7.96 2.41 -8.46
C GLY A 116 -7.95 1.17 -9.34
N ASP A 117 -8.71 1.12 -10.44
CA ASP A 117 -8.66 -0.01 -11.36
C ASP A 117 -7.28 -0.09 -12.02
N ILE A 118 -6.68 -1.28 -12.00
CA ILE A 118 -5.48 -1.56 -12.77
C ILE A 118 -5.93 -1.82 -14.20
N VAL A 119 -5.47 -1.03 -15.16
CA VAL A 119 -5.84 -1.21 -16.56
C VAL A 119 -4.58 -1.53 -17.34
N THR A 120 -4.61 -2.66 -18.04
CA THR A 120 -3.62 -3.04 -19.03
C THR A 120 -4.21 -2.82 -20.41
N GLY A 121 -3.50 -2.11 -21.27
CA GLY A 121 -3.98 -1.89 -22.62
C GLY A 121 -2.95 -1.38 -23.60
N GLN A 122 -3.35 -1.36 -24.86
CA GLN A 122 -2.56 -0.84 -25.95
C GLN A 122 -2.56 0.68 -25.90
N VAL A 123 -1.40 1.31 -25.95
CA VAL A 123 -1.25 2.76 -25.95
C VAL A 123 -0.59 3.25 -27.22
N ARG A 124 -0.95 4.48 -27.63
CA ARG A 124 -0.29 5.21 -28.71
C ARG A 124 0.38 6.47 -28.18
N SER A 125 1.45 6.87 -28.87
CA SER A 125 2.09 8.16 -28.64
C SER A 125 1.12 9.32 -28.89
N PRO A 126 1.33 10.45 -28.18
CA PRO A 126 0.62 11.70 -28.46
C PRO A 126 0.82 12.12 -29.92
N LYS A 127 -0.22 12.69 -30.54
CA LYS A 127 -0.11 13.46 -31.79
C LYS A 127 0.46 14.86 -31.49
N ASP A 128 0.79 15.63 -32.52
CA ASP A 128 1.42 16.96 -32.41
C ASP A 128 0.69 17.97 -31.50
N GLN A 129 -0.61 17.77 -31.25
CA GLN A 129 -1.43 18.63 -30.36
C GLN A 129 -1.73 17.99 -28.98
N GLU A 130 -1.28 16.76 -28.74
CA GLU A 130 -1.54 16.00 -27.52
C GLU A 130 -0.27 15.98 -26.65
N LYS A 131 -0.45 16.07 -25.33
CA LYS A 131 0.67 16.03 -24.38
C LYS A 131 0.95 14.62 -23.83
N TYR A 132 -0.05 13.75 -23.86
CA TYR A 132 -0.05 12.45 -23.17
C TYR A 132 -0.24 11.29 -24.14
N TYR A 133 0.25 10.12 -23.76
CA TYR A 133 -0.12 8.87 -24.42
C TYR A 133 -1.62 8.66 -24.30
N ALA A 134 -2.23 7.99 -25.27
CA ALA A 134 -3.66 7.69 -25.24
C ALA A 134 -3.91 6.18 -25.28
N LEU A 135 -4.79 5.71 -24.41
CA LEU A 135 -5.25 4.33 -24.41
C LEU A 135 -6.06 4.07 -25.67
N LEU A 136 -5.65 3.10 -26.48
CA LEU A 136 -6.35 2.67 -27.69
C LEU A 136 -7.36 1.57 -27.37
N LYS A 137 -6.91 0.53 -26.68
CA LYS A 137 -7.70 -0.68 -26.41
C LYS A 137 -7.36 -1.20 -25.03
N VAL A 138 -8.39 -1.49 -24.24
CA VAL A 138 -8.26 -2.22 -22.96
C VAL A 138 -8.10 -3.70 -23.28
N GLU A 139 -7.07 -4.33 -22.71
CA GLU A 139 -6.85 -5.78 -22.82
C GLU A 139 -7.28 -6.49 -21.53
N ALA A 140 -6.95 -5.92 -20.37
CA ALA A 140 -7.34 -6.45 -19.07
C ALA A 140 -7.61 -5.32 -18.08
N ILE A 141 -8.46 -5.61 -17.10
CA ILE A 141 -8.69 -4.73 -15.94
C ILE A 141 -8.48 -5.60 -14.69
N ASN A 142 -7.75 -5.13 -13.70
CA ASN A 142 -7.44 -5.88 -12.47
C ASN A 142 -6.89 -7.30 -12.73
N TYR A 143 -6.13 -7.46 -13.82
CA TYR A 143 -5.56 -8.71 -14.33
C TYR A 143 -6.57 -9.75 -14.84
N SER A 144 -7.84 -9.36 -14.98
CA SER A 144 -8.91 -10.19 -15.55
C SER A 144 -9.39 -9.62 -16.90
N PRO A 145 -9.95 -10.47 -17.78
CA PRO A 145 -10.58 -10.02 -19.02
C PRO A 145 -11.72 -9.02 -18.73
N SER A 146 -11.91 -8.05 -19.64
CA SER A 146 -12.84 -6.92 -19.41
C SER A 146 -14.30 -7.33 -19.21
N ASP A 147 -14.71 -8.48 -19.73
CA ASP A 147 -16.11 -8.93 -19.71
C ASP A 147 -16.55 -9.44 -18.33
N GLU A 148 -15.63 -10.00 -17.54
CA GLU A 148 -15.89 -10.52 -16.19
C GLU A 148 -16.13 -9.39 -15.17
N ILE A 149 -15.62 -8.20 -15.45
CA ILE A 149 -15.52 -7.10 -14.48
C ILE A 149 -16.78 -6.26 -14.41
N ARG A 150 -17.62 -6.32 -15.44
CA ARG A 150 -18.90 -5.59 -15.46
C ARG A 150 -19.85 -5.99 -14.34
N ASN A 151 -19.74 -7.24 -13.86
CA ASN A 151 -20.64 -7.79 -12.84
C ASN A 151 -20.03 -7.79 -11.44
N ARG A 152 -18.83 -7.21 -11.25
CA ARG A 152 -18.22 -7.16 -9.91
C ARG A 152 -19.06 -6.29 -8.96
N PRO A 153 -19.18 -6.68 -7.69
CA PRO A 153 -19.89 -5.88 -6.71
C PRO A 153 -19.22 -4.52 -6.45
N LEU A 154 -19.98 -3.60 -5.86
CA LEU A 154 -19.43 -2.39 -5.27
C LEU A 154 -18.91 -2.72 -3.87
N PHE A 155 -17.71 -2.27 -3.52
CA PHE A 155 -17.13 -2.47 -2.19
C PHE A 155 -18.08 -2.05 -1.04
N ASP A 156 -18.80 -0.94 -1.24
CA ASP A 156 -19.73 -0.42 -0.22
C ASP A 156 -20.99 -1.29 -0.05
N ASN A 157 -21.28 -2.20 -0.98
CA ASN A 157 -22.41 -3.14 -0.90
C ASN A 157 -22.02 -4.48 -0.28
N LEU A 158 -20.73 -4.75 -0.08
CA LEU A 158 -20.24 -6.00 0.50
C LEU A 158 -20.51 -6.06 2.00
N THR A 159 -20.83 -7.24 2.51
CA THR A 159 -21.28 -7.44 3.88
C THR A 159 -20.09 -7.48 4.85
N PRO A 160 -19.94 -6.49 5.76
CA PRO A 160 -18.80 -6.43 6.67
C PRO A 160 -18.93 -7.41 7.84
N LEU A 161 -17.89 -8.19 8.09
CA LEU A 161 -17.77 -9.10 9.23
C LEU A 161 -16.60 -8.72 10.14
N PHE A 162 -16.58 -9.33 11.33
CA PHE A 162 -15.36 -9.35 12.14
C PHE A 162 -14.32 -10.25 11.47
N PRO A 163 -13.02 -9.95 11.64
CA PRO A 163 -11.97 -10.88 11.25
C PRO A 163 -12.14 -12.23 11.95
N ASP A 164 -12.07 -13.30 11.17
CA ASP A 164 -12.22 -14.69 11.61
C ASP A 164 -11.01 -15.57 11.26
N GLU A 165 -10.19 -15.14 10.29
CA GLU A 165 -8.91 -15.76 9.96
C GLU A 165 -7.75 -14.89 10.45
N GLN A 166 -6.84 -15.47 11.25
CA GLN A 166 -5.63 -14.80 11.71
C GLN A 166 -4.59 -14.68 10.59
N ILE A 167 -3.99 -13.50 10.46
CA ILE A 167 -2.75 -13.28 9.70
C ILE A 167 -1.60 -13.67 10.63
N LYS A 168 -0.97 -14.82 10.38
CA LYS A 168 0.15 -15.33 11.17
C LYS A 168 1.41 -14.49 10.90
N LEU A 169 1.98 -13.93 11.96
CA LEU A 169 3.16 -13.06 11.89
C LEU A 169 4.46 -13.76 12.33
N GLU A 170 4.38 -14.85 13.09
CA GLU A 170 5.52 -15.72 13.40
C GLU A 170 6.05 -16.37 12.10
N TYR A 171 7.31 -16.07 11.74
CA TYR A 171 7.94 -16.63 10.53
C TYR A 171 9.32 -17.26 10.77
N GLU A 172 9.99 -16.92 11.87
CA GLU A 172 11.30 -17.48 12.24
C GLU A 172 11.41 -17.56 13.77
N SER A 173 12.03 -18.62 14.30
CA SER A 173 12.14 -18.87 15.74
C SER A 173 12.86 -17.75 16.49
N THR A 174 13.89 -17.16 15.87
CA THR A 174 14.70 -16.06 16.42
C THR A 174 13.97 -14.72 16.39
N LYS A 175 12.91 -14.61 15.58
CA LYS A 175 12.15 -13.38 15.34
C LYS A 175 10.94 -13.31 16.25
N VAL A 176 11.20 -12.88 17.48
CA VAL A 176 10.23 -12.88 18.58
C VAL A 176 9.09 -11.87 18.38
N THR A 177 9.29 -10.79 17.61
CA THR A 177 8.28 -9.75 17.38
C THR A 177 6.96 -10.31 16.84
N GLY A 178 7.01 -11.06 15.73
CA GLY A 178 5.81 -11.68 15.15
C GLY A 178 5.14 -12.67 16.10
N ARG A 179 5.95 -13.45 16.83
CA ARG A 179 5.49 -14.40 17.86
C ARG A 179 4.69 -13.73 18.97
N MET A 180 5.18 -12.60 19.48
CA MET A 180 4.50 -11.83 20.52
C MET A 180 3.19 -11.23 20.01
N LEU A 181 3.19 -10.66 18.80
CA LEU A 181 1.98 -10.08 18.21
C LEU A 181 0.90 -11.15 18.02
N ASP A 182 1.27 -12.32 17.51
CA ASP A 182 0.35 -13.45 17.30
C ASP A 182 -0.35 -13.95 18.56
N LEU A 183 0.20 -13.67 19.75
CA LEU A 183 -0.39 -14.06 21.03
C LEU A 183 -1.11 -12.91 21.73
N PHE A 184 -0.53 -11.71 21.73
CA PHE A 184 -1.00 -10.62 22.59
C PHE A 184 -1.81 -9.55 21.85
N SER A 185 -1.61 -9.38 20.54
CA SER A 185 -2.39 -8.46 19.71
C SER A 185 -2.58 -9.06 18.32
N PRO A 186 -3.30 -10.20 18.21
CA PRO A 186 -3.43 -10.94 16.96
C PRO A 186 -4.13 -10.09 15.90
N VAL A 187 -3.61 -10.12 14.67
CA VAL A 187 -4.17 -9.38 13.54
C VAL A 187 -4.91 -10.35 12.63
N GLY A 188 -6.18 -10.09 12.33
CA GLY A 188 -6.95 -10.89 11.38
C GLY A 188 -7.09 -10.26 9.98
N LYS A 189 -7.55 -11.06 9.02
CA LYS A 189 -7.99 -10.59 7.70
C LYS A 189 -9.20 -9.67 7.86
N GLY A 190 -9.06 -8.41 7.46
CA GLY A 190 -10.05 -7.36 7.69
C GLY A 190 -9.84 -6.50 8.94
N GLN A 191 -8.71 -6.63 9.64
CA GLN A 191 -8.45 -5.89 10.88
C GLN A 191 -8.25 -4.39 10.64
N ARG A 192 -8.70 -3.56 11.61
CA ARG A 192 -8.37 -2.14 11.73
C ARG A 192 -7.42 -1.95 12.91
N ALA A 193 -6.14 -2.08 12.64
CA ALA A 193 -5.11 -2.05 13.68
C ALA A 193 -4.39 -0.70 13.74
N LEU A 194 -4.15 -0.21 14.96
CA LEU A 194 -3.32 0.96 15.22
C LEU A 194 -2.02 0.52 15.89
N ILE A 195 -0.88 0.90 15.32
CA ILE A 195 0.42 0.86 15.99
C ILE A 195 0.58 2.21 16.69
N VAL A 196 0.31 2.23 17.99
CA VAL A 196 0.36 3.43 18.83
C VAL A 196 1.78 3.63 19.30
N ALA A 197 2.49 4.60 18.74
CA ALA A 197 3.92 4.72 18.93
C ALA A 197 4.35 6.17 19.20
N PRO A 198 5.02 6.43 20.34
CA PRO A 198 5.81 7.64 20.51
C PRO A 198 6.94 7.71 19.47
N PRO A 199 7.47 8.90 19.16
CA PRO A 199 8.67 9.03 18.36
C PRO A 199 9.84 8.19 18.92
N ARG A 200 10.66 7.62 18.03
CA ARG A 200 11.88 6.85 18.35
C ARG A 200 11.66 5.53 19.13
N THR A 201 10.49 4.90 19.01
CA THR A 201 10.17 3.62 19.69
C THR A 201 10.34 2.37 18.81
N GLY A 202 10.80 2.51 17.57
CA GLY A 202 11.00 1.38 16.65
C GLY A 202 9.83 1.07 15.72
N LYS A 203 8.90 2.01 15.52
CA LYS A 203 7.77 1.96 14.57
C LYS A 203 8.14 1.37 13.21
N THR A 204 9.19 1.90 12.58
CA THR A 204 9.62 1.47 11.23
C THR A 204 10.12 0.03 11.21
N GLU A 205 10.83 -0.39 12.25
CA GLU A 205 11.33 -1.76 12.35
C GLU A 205 10.18 -2.76 12.56
N LEU A 206 9.21 -2.39 13.40
CA LEU A 206 7.98 -3.17 13.57
C LEU A 206 7.22 -3.33 12.24
N MET A 207 7.12 -2.27 11.43
CA MET A 207 6.49 -2.32 10.10
C MET A 207 7.22 -3.26 9.13
N LYS A 208 8.55 -3.31 9.18
CA LYS A 208 9.36 -4.26 8.40
C LYS A 208 9.14 -5.70 8.87
N GLU A 209 9.12 -5.93 10.18
CA GLU A 209 8.85 -7.25 10.77
C GLU A 209 7.44 -7.76 10.40
N LEU A 210 6.42 -6.88 10.46
CA LEU A 210 5.07 -7.20 9.98
C LEU A 210 5.06 -7.58 8.50
N THR A 211 5.77 -6.82 7.67
CA THR A 211 5.89 -7.12 6.24
C THR A 211 6.53 -8.49 6.00
N GLN A 212 7.61 -8.79 6.71
CA GLN A 212 8.30 -10.07 6.56
C GLN A 212 7.42 -11.23 7.02
N GLY A 213 6.71 -11.09 8.15
CA GLY A 213 5.76 -12.09 8.64
C GLY A 213 4.63 -12.36 7.64
N ILE A 214 3.97 -11.30 7.15
CA ILE A 214 2.89 -11.40 6.16
C ILE A 214 3.40 -12.05 4.88
N THR A 215 4.51 -11.57 4.31
CA THR A 215 4.99 -12.07 3.01
C THR A 215 5.56 -13.49 3.07
N SER A 216 6.01 -13.94 4.24
CA SER A 216 6.50 -15.31 4.43
C SER A 216 5.36 -16.31 4.61
N ASN A 217 4.33 -15.94 5.37
CA ASN A 217 3.24 -16.84 5.75
C ASN A 217 2.01 -16.74 4.85
N HIS A 218 1.82 -15.58 4.21
CA HIS A 218 0.63 -15.23 3.44
C HIS A 218 1.00 -14.65 2.06
N PRO A 219 1.67 -15.41 1.17
CA PRO A 219 2.04 -14.94 -0.17
C PRO A 219 0.82 -14.65 -1.06
N GLU A 220 -0.36 -15.14 -0.70
CA GLU A 220 -1.64 -14.85 -1.36
C GLU A 220 -2.17 -13.44 -1.08
N VAL A 221 -1.73 -12.80 0.00
CA VAL A 221 -2.18 -11.48 0.43
C VAL A 221 -1.46 -10.40 -0.37
N GLU A 222 -2.23 -9.46 -0.93
CA GLU A 222 -1.67 -8.29 -1.60
C GLU A 222 -1.23 -7.26 -0.56
N LEU A 223 0.09 -7.19 -0.33
CA LEU A 223 0.68 -6.24 0.60
C LEU A 223 0.99 -4.88 -0.07
N ILE A 224 0.39 -3.84 0.48
CA ILE A 224 0.57 -2.45 0.10
C ILE A 224 1.16 -1.69 1.28
N ILE A 225 2.22 -0.93 1.05
CA ILE A 225 2.81 -0.03 2.05
C ILE A 225 2.59 1.40 1.57
N LEU A 226 1.98 2.23 2.39
CA LEU A 226 1.68 3.62 2.08
C LEU A 226 2.41 4.53 3.07
N LEU A 227 3.39 5.29 2.58
CA LEU A 227 4.18 6.23 3.35
C LEU A 227 3.72 7.67 3.05
N VAL A 228 3.29 8.41 4.05
CA VAL A 228 2.71 9.75 3.91
C VAL A 228 3.48 10.73 4.78
N ASP A 229 4.00 11.78 4.15
CA ASP A 229 4.74 12.87 4.82
C ASP A 229 5.94 12.34 5.63
N GLU A 230 6.59 11.29 5.11
CA GLU A 230 7.85 10.76 5.64
C GLU A 230 9.06 11.18 4.81
N ARG A 231 10.25 10.89 5.35
CA ARG A 231 11.50 11.34 4.76
C ARG A 231 11.91 10.49 3.54
N PRO A 232 12.50 11.09 2.49
CA PRO A 232 12.94 10.35 1.30
C PRO A 232 13.87 9.17 1.60
N GLU A 233 14.77 9.30 2.59
CA GLU A 233 15.68 8.22 3.00
C GLU A 233 14.94 7.06 3.65
N GLU A 234 13.88 7.32 4.42
CA GLU A 234 13.04 6.28 5.05
C GLU A 234 12.18 5.56 4.00
N VAL A 235 11.69 6.28 2.99
CA VAL A 235 11.01 5.70 1.84
C VAL A 235 11.95 4.75 1.08
N THR A 236 13.18 5.18 0.81
CA THR A 236 14.17 4.37 0.09
C THR A 236 14.55 3.12 0.87
N ASP A 237 14.76 3.24 2.18
CA ASP A 237 15.06 2.13 3.08
C ASP A 237 13.92 1.11 3.11
N MET A 238 12.67 1.56 3.21
CA MET A 238 11.50 0.69 3.14
C MET A 238 11.43 -0.05 1.80
N GLN A 239 11.53 0.68 0.67
CA GLN A 239 11.49 0.10 -0.68
C GLN A 239 12.54 -1.00 -0.90
N ARG A 240 13.72 -0.88 -0.28
CA ARG A 240 14.80 -1.87 -0.42
C ARG A 240 14.69 -3.03 0.56
N SER A 241 14.05 -2.82 1.71
CA SER A 241 13.99 -3.78 2.81
C SER A 241 12.83 -4.77 2.70
N VAL A 242 11.77 -4.42 1.97
CA VAL A 242 10.50 -5.15 2.02
C VAL A 242 10.05 -5.71 0.67
N LYS A 243 9.35 -6.84 0.70
CA LYS A 243 8.64 -7.39 -0.46
C LYS A 243 7.20 -6.89 -0.42
N GLY A 244 6.86 -5.93 -1.27
CA GLY A 244 5.52 -5.36 -1.31
C GLY A 244 5.45 -4.15 -2.22
N GLN A 245 4.25 -3.66 -2.46
CA GLN A 245 4.07 -2.46 -3.27
C GLN A 245 4.13 -1.22 -2.40
N VAL A 246 5.19 -0.43 -2.55
CA VAL A 246 5.40 0.78 -1.76
C VAL A 246 4.91 2.00 -2.54
N PHE A 247 3.92 2.68 -1.99
CA PHE A 247 3.46 4.00 -2.41
C PHE A 247 3.91 5.04 -1.41
N SER A 248 4.33 6.20 -1.88
CA SER A 248 4.86 7.23 -1.00
C SER A 248 4.56 8.63 -1.49
N SER A 249 4.27 9.53 -0.54
CA SER A 249 4.36 10.96 -0.71
C SER A 249 5.30 11.52 0.34
N THR A 250 6.49 11.98 -0.04
CA THR A 250 7.46 12.56 0.91
C THR A 250 6.99 13.92 1.43
N PHE A 251 7.58 14.38 2.54
CA PHE A 251 7.24 15.65 3.19
C PHE A 251 7.47 16.90 2.32
N ASP A 252 8.24 16.80 1.23
CA ASP A 252 8.49 17.90 0.30
C ASP A 252 7.25 18.24 -0.56
N LEU A 253 6.24 17.37 -0.58
CA LEU A 253 5.05 17.50 -1.40
C LEU A 253 3.90 18.15 -0.62
N PRO A 254 2.96 18.85 -1.29
CA PRO A 254 1.85 19.51 -0.61
C PRO A 254 0.83 18.50 -0.03
N ALA A 255 0.08 18.92 0.99
CA ALA A 255 -0.95 18.11 1.65
C ALA A 255 -2.00 17.53 0.69
N ASN A 256 -2.37 18.25 -0.38
CA ASN A 256 -3.26 17.75 -1.43
C ASN A 256 -2.70 16.48 -2.11
N ASN A 257 -1.38 16.41 -2.29
CA ASN A 257 -0.74 15.23 -2.89
C ASN A 257 -0.81 14.02 -1.95
N HIS A 258 -0.57 14.23 -0.65
CA HIS A 258 -0.72 13.19 0.37
C HIS A 258 -2.13 12.58 0.35
N ILE A 259 -3.16 13.44 0.33
CA ILE A 259 -4.56 13.04 0.28
C ILE A 259 -4.85 12.25 -1.00
N ARG A 260 -4.46 12.79 -2.16
CA ARG A 260 -4.67 12.17 -3.47
C ARG A 260 -4.07 10.77 -3.54
N ILE A 261 -2.81 10.60 -3.15
CA ILE A 261 -2.12 9.31 -3.18
C ILE A 261 -2.80 8.32 -2.23
N ALA A 262 -3.13 8.74 -1.01
CA ALA A 262 -3.83 7.88 -0.07
C ALA A 262 -5.20 7.43 -0.61
N GLU A 263 -5.99 8.34 -1.19
CA GLU A 263 -7.28 8.01 -1.79
C GLU A 263 -7.14 7.03 -2.95
N LEU A 264 -6.17 7.24 -3.86
CA LEU A 264 -5.95 6.35 -4.99
C LEU A 264 -5.52 4.95 -4.53
N VAL A 265 -4.64 4.85 -3.52
CA VAL A 265 -4.20 3.58 -2.92
C VAL A 265 -5.37 2.86 -2.26
N LEU A 266 -6.21 3.58 -1.52
CA LEU A 266 -7.40 3.00 -0.90
C LEU A 266 -8.38 2.48 -1.95
N GLU A 267 -8.68 3.28 -2.97
CA GLU A 267 -9.57 2.85 -4.04
C GLU A 267 -9.01 1.63 -4.77
N ARG A 268 -7.69 1.58 -5.02
CA ARG A 268 -7.02 0.40 -5.55
C ARG A 268 -7.23 -0.82 -4.67
N ALA A 269 -6.99 -0.72 -3.36
CA ALA A 269 -7.20 -1.81 -2.41
C ALA A 269 -8.65 -2.32 -2.47
N LYS A 270 -9.64 -1.41 -2.49
CA LYS A 270 -11.06 -1.78 -2.65
C LYS A 270 -11.34 -2.52 -3.95
N ARG A 271 -10.76 -2.10 -5.08
CA ARG A 271 -10.93 -2.81 -6.38
C ARG A 271 -10.42 -4.25 -6.31
N ARG A 272 -9.36 -4.51 -5.54
CA ARG A 272 -8.83 -5.88 -5.35
C ARG A 272 -9.74 -6.71 -4.44
N VAL A 273 -10.28 -6.13 -3.38
CA VAL A 273 -11.24 -6.81 -2.50
C VAL A 273 -12.55 -7.13 -3.22
N GLU A 274 -13.05 -6.25 -4.09
CA GLU A 274 -14.20 -6.53 -4.96
C GLU A 274 -13.97 -7.73 -5.90
N MET A 275 -12.72 -8.15 -6.11
CA MET A 275 -12.32 -9.34 -6.88
C MET A 275 -12.03 -10.55 -5.96
N GLY A 276 -12.45 -10.50 -4.69
CA GLY A 276 -12.27 -11.55 -3.70
C GLY A 276 -10.84 -11.71 -3.19
N LYS A 277 -10.01 -10.65 -3.25
CA LYS A 277 -8.63 -10.69 -2.76
C LYS A 277 -8.51 -10.17 -1.33
N ASP A 278 -7.58 -10.77 -0.59
CA ASP A 278 -7.13 -10.27 0.71
C ASP A 278 -6.04 -9.21 0.50
N VAL A 279 -6.25 -8.02 1.03
CA VAL A 279 -5.35 -6.88 0.88
C VAL A 279 -4.96 -6.35 2.25
N VAL A 280 -3.66 -6.19 2.48
CA VAL A 280 -3.14 -5.52 3.68
C VAL A 280 -2.52 -4.19 3.26
N VAL A 281 -2.98 -3.10 3.87
CA VAL A 281 -2.38 -1.77 3.75
C VAL A 281 -1.68 -1.42 5.05
N LEU A 282 -0.35 -1.30 4.98
CA LEU A 282 0.48 -0.76 6.07
C LEU A 282 0.65 0.74 5.85
N LEU A 283 0.02 1.57 6.67
CA LEU A 283 0.04 3.03 6.55
C LEU A 283 0.97 3.66 7.59
N ASP A 284 1.93 4.44 7.12
CA ASP A 284 2.79 5.28 7.96
C ASP A 284 2.71 6.75 7.53
N SER A 285 1.91 7.62 8.16
CA SER A 285 1.06 7.39 9.34
C SER A 285 -0.35 7.95 9.17
N ILE A 286 -1.31 7.40 9.93
CA ILE A 286 -2.68 7.94 9.95
C ILE A 286 -2.71 9.35 10.56
N THR A 287 -1.82 9.64 11.52
CA THR A 287 -1.71 10.96 12.14
C THR A 287 -1.30 12.02 11.12
N ARG A 288 -0.27 11.75 10.32
CA ARG A 288 0.17 12.68 9.25
C ARG A 288 -0.87 12.83 8.15
N LEU A 289 -1.53 11.73 7.77
CA LEU A 289 -2.64 11.80 6.82
C LEU A 289 -3.78 12.69 7.34
N ALA A 290 -4.18 12.53 8.60
CA ALA A 290 -5.21 13.38 9.22
C ALA A 290 -4.80 14.85 9.29
N ARG A 291 -3.52 15.15 9.58
CA ARG A 291 -2.98 16.52 9.50
C ARG A 291 -3.10 17.09 8.09
N ALA A 292 -2.80 16.31 7.05
CA ALA A 292 -2.96 16.74 5.66
C ALA A 292 -4.42 17.08 5.34
N TYR A 293 -5.37 16.23 5.73
CA TYR A 293 -6.80 16.53 5.58
C TYR A 293 -7.22 17.80 6.34
N ASN A 294 -6.73 18.00 7.56
CA ASN A 294 -7.03 19.21 8.33
C ASN A 294 -6.49 20.48 7.67
N ALA A 295 -5.31 20.43 7.07
CA ALA A 295 -4.71 21.58 6.39
C ALA A 295 -5.47 21.99 5.10
N VAL A 296 -6.11 21.04 4.43
CA VAL A 296 -6.81 21.26 3.15
C VAL A 296 -8.31 21.53 3.34
N THR A 297 -8.91 21.02 4.42
CA THR A 297 -10.34 21.15 4.66
C THR A 297 -10.71 22.63 4.90
N PRO A 298 -11.67 23.20 4.15
CA PRO A 298 -12.17 24.54 4.42
C PRO A 298 -12.73 24.65 5.84
N SER A 299 -12.46 25.76 6.51
CA SER A 299 -12.92 25.98 7.89
C SER A 299 -14.45 25.88 7.98
N SER A 300 -14.92 25.01 8.87
CA SER A 300 -16.34 24.85 9.19
C SER A 300 -16.85 25.87 10.21
N GLY A 301 -15.95 26.68 10.79
CA GLY A 301 -16.23 27.54 11.94
C GLY A 301 -16.34 26.79 13.27
N LYS A 302 -16.24 25.45 13.27
CA LYS A 302 -16.26 24.60 14.47
C LYS A 302 -14.91 23.89 14.62
N VAL A 303 -14.07 24.45 15.48
CA VAL A 303 -12.73 23.90 15.76
C VAL A 303 -12.78 23.12 17.07
N LEU A 304 -12.40 21.85 17.02
CA LEU A 304 -12.22 20.98 18.18
C LEU A 304 -10.97 21.39 18.96
N SER A 305 -10.77 20.76 20.13
CA SER A 305 -9.53 20.92 20.88
C SER A 305 -8.31 20.61 20.00
N GLY A 306 -7.20 21.31 20.21
CA GLY A 306 -5.98 21.08 19.43
C GLY A 306 -5.99 21.64 18.00
N GLY A 307 -6.98 22.43 17.59
CA GLY A 307 -6.98 23.10 16.29
C GLY A 307 -7.45 22.23 15.12
N VAL A 308 -8.14 21.12 15.42
CA VAL A 308 -8.70 20.22 14.41
C VAL A 308 -10.09 20.70 14.01
N ASP A 309 -10.35 20.88 12.73
CA ASP A 309 -11.70 21.20 12.25
C ASP A 309 -12.63 19.98 12.42
N ALA A 310 -13.87 20.21 12.84
CA ALA A 310 -14.83 19.12 13.09
C ALA A 310 -15.09 18.24 11.84
N ASN A 311 -14.97 18.79 10.63
CA ASN A 311 -15.16 18.05 9.39
C ASN A 311 -13.86 17.39 8.86
N ALA A 312 -12.69 17.83 9.33
CA ALA A 312 -11.40 17.37 8.83
C ALA A 312 -11.17 15.86 9.07
N LEU A 313 -11.72 15.31 10.16
CA LEU A 313 -11.52 13.90 10.52
C LEU A 313 -12.48 12.94 9.81
N HIS A 314 -13.51 13.43 9.13
CA HIS A 314 -14.50 12.56 8.48
C HIS A 314 -13.88 11.68 7.38
N ARG A 315 -13.08 12.26 6.49
CA ARG A 315 -12.44 11.51 5.38
C ARG A 315 -11.34 10.55 5.88
N PRO A 316 -10.42 10.96 6.77
CA PRO A 316 -9.49 10.04 7.42
C PRO A 316 -10.17 8.87 8.16
N LYS A 317 -11.27 9.11 8.89
CA LYS A 317 -12.05 8.05 9.54
C LYS A 317 -12.66 7.10 8.53
N ARG A 318 -13.18 7.61 7.41
CA ARG A 318 -13.67 6.77 6.30
C ARG A 318 -12.55 5.94 5.66
N PHE A 319 -11.34 6.50 5.54
CA PHE A 319 -10.17 5.75 5.06
C PHE A 319 -9.87 4.56 5.97
N PHE A 320 -9.69 4.81 7.27
CA PHE A 320 -9.35 3.75 8.23
C PHE A 320 -10.51 2.76 8.45
N GLY A 321 -11.75 3.26 8.46
CA GLY A 321 -12.98 2.47 8.56
C GLY A 321 -13.34 1.68 7.30
N ALA A 322 -12.59 1.85 6.21
CA ALA A 322 -12.74 0.99 5.04
C ALA A 322 -12.32 -0.45 5.35
N ALA A 323 -11.35 -0.66 6.25
CA ALA A 323 -10.88 -1.99 6.61
C ALA A 323 -11.96 -2.83 7.31
N ARG A 324 -12.18 -4.03 6.77
CA ARG A 324 -13.25 -4.96 7.13
C ARG A 324 -12.99 -6.33 6.49
N ASN A 325 -13.47 -7.37 7.15
CA ASN A 325 -13.60 -8.70 6.55
C ASN A 325 -14.89 -8.73 5.72
N ILE A 326 -14.95 -9.52 4.65
CA ILE A 326 -16.09 -9.56 3.73
C ILE A 326 -16.67 -10.97 3.65
N GLU A 327 -17.98 -11.10 3.85
CA GLU A 327 -18.68 -12.40 3.76
C GLU A 327 -18.59 -13.03 2.36
N GLU A 328 -18.74 -12.21 1.31
CA GLU A 328 -18.71 -12.65 -0.09
C GLU A 328 -17.30 -12.98 -0.61
N GLY A 329 -16.26 -12.81 0.22
CA GLY A 329 -14.87 -13.13 -0.08
C GLY A 329 -13.94 -11.92 -0.18
N GLY A 330 -12.67 -12.17 0.18
CA GLY A 330 -11.64 -11.14 0.30
C GLY A 330 -11.73 -10.35 1.61
N SER A 331 -10.76 -9.48 1.83
CA SER A 331 -10.70 -8.65 3.03
C SER A 331 -9.81 -7.44 2.84
N LEU A 332 -10.14 -6.34 3.52
CA LEU A 332 -9.25 -5.18 3.60
C LEU A 332 -8.75 -5.04 5.03
N THR A 333 -7.48 -5.34 5.25
CA THR A 333 -6.79 -5.06 6.51
C THR A 333 -6.05 -3.73 6.39
N ILE A 334 -6.20 -2.84 7.36
CA ILE A 334 -5.38 -1.62 7.47
C ILE A 334 -4.68 -1.64 8.83
N ILE A 335 -3.36 -1.64 8.80
CA ILE A 335 -2.50 -1.46 9.97
C ILE A 335 -1.85 -0.09 9.83
N ALA A 336 -2.23 0.85 10.67
CA ALA A 336 -1.74 2.22 10.57
C ALA A 336 -0.97 2.63 11.82
N THR A 337 0.13 3.35 11.63
CA THR A 337 0.86 3.94 12.75
C THR A 337 0.16 5.22 13.20
N ALA A 338 0.06 5.41 14.52
CA ALA A 338 -0.49 6.60 15.15
C ALA A 338 0.55 7.17 16.12
N LEU A 339 0.90 8.43 15.92
CA LEU A 339 1.88 9.12 16.75
C LEU A 339 1.21 9.64 18.03
N ILE A 340 1.80 9.32 19.17
CA ILE A 340 1.43 9.84 20.49
C ILE A 340 2.62 10.51 21.18
N GLU A 341 2.39 11.22 22.27
CA GLU A 341 3.45 11.88 23.06
C GLU A 341 4.37 12.80 22.23
N THR A 342 3.81 13.43 21.20
CA THR A 342 4.52 14.38 20.32
C THR A 342 4.62 15.78 20.90
N GLY A 343 3.90 16.05 22.00
CA GLY A 343 3.69 17.39 22.55
C GLY A 343 2.63 18.21 21.80
N SER A 344 1.98 17.64 20.79
CA SER A 344 0.92 18.29 20.03
C SER A 344 -0.46 17.82 20.49
N ARG A 345 -1.27 18.74 21.01
CA ARG A 345 -2.68 18.47 21.37
C ARG A 345 -3.54 18.08 20.16
N MET A 346 -3.14 18.49 18.96
CA MET A 346 -3.77 18.04 17.71
C MET A 346 -3.65 16.52 17.54
N ASP A 347 -2.46 15.97 17.81
CA ASP A 347 -2.20 14.54 17.62
C ASP A 347 -2.93 13.70 18.65
N GLU A 348 -3.04 14.19 19.89
CA GLU A 348 -3.83 13.54 20.95
C GLU A 348 -5.30 13.42 20.54
N VAL A 349 -5.90 14.49 20.01
CA VAL A 349 -7.29 14.49 19.54
C VAL A 349 -7.47 13.57 18.33
N ILE A 350 -6.52 13.58 17.39
CA ILE A 350 -6.51 12.66 16.25
C ILE A 350 -6.47 11.20 16.74
N PHE A 351 -5.58 10.90 17.68
CA PHE A 351 -5.42 9.54 18.21
C PHE A 351 -6.72 9.04 18.86
N GLU A 352 -7.35 9.82 19.74
CA GLU A 352 -8.59 9.43 20.42
C GLU A 352 -9.73 9.14 19.42
N GLU A 353 -9.84 9.91 18.35
CA GLU A 353 -10.85 9.71 17.30
C GLU A 353 -10.62 8.42 16.50
N PHE A 354 -9.36 8.04 16.27
CA PHE A 354 -9.03 6.78 15.60
C PHE A 354 -9.10 5.58 16.52
N LYS A 355 -8.80 5.75 17.81
CA LYS A 355 -8.93 4.69 18.82
C LYS A 355 -10.34 4.12 18.85
N GLY A 356 -11.36 4.99 18.82
CA GLY A 356 -12.76 4.56 18.74
C GLY A 356 -13.17 3.90 17.42
N THR A 357 -12.39 4.09 16.35
CA THR A 357 -12.65 3.53 15.01
C THR A 357 -11.96 2.17 14.81
N GLY A 358 -10.78 2.00 15.43
CA GLY A 358 -9.99 0.78 15.41
C GLY A 358 -10.60 -0.37 16.21
N ASN A 359 -10.06 -1.57 15.99
CA ASN A 359 -10.42 -2.77 16.77
C ASN A 359 -9.20 -3.58 17.20
N SER A 360 -7.97 -3.07 16.97
CA SER A 360 -6.72 -3.62 17.51
C SER A 360 -5.76 -2.49 17.82
N GLU A 361 -5.04 -2.60 18.94
CA GLU A 361 -4.02 -1.66 19.38
C GLU A 361 -2.72 -2.42 19.66
N ILE A 362 -1.63 -1.97 19.02
CA ILE A 362 -0.26 -2.42 19.24
C ILE A 362 0.49 -1.22 19.81
N VAL A 363 0.70 -1.21 21.11
CA VAL A 363 1.26 -0.07 21.84
C VAL A 363 2.76 -0.24 21.97
N LEU A 364 3.51 0.77 21.55
CA LEU A 364 4.93 0.91 21.81
C LEU A 364 5.18 1.93 22.91
N ALA A 365 6.12 1.67 23.81
CA ALA A 365 6.34 2.50 25.00
C ALA A 365 7.76 3.09 25.04
N ARG A 366 7.84 4.38 25.37
CA ARG A 366 9.09 5.15 25.41
C ARG A 366 10.02 4.66 26.53
N ASN A 367 9.48 4.33 27.70
CA ASN A 367 10.24 3.77 28.83
C ASN A 367 11.00 2.47 28.48
N ILE A 368 10.41 1.62 27.64
CA ILE A 368 11.04 0.39 27.14
C ILE A 368 12.13 0.74 26.11
N ALA A 369 11.81 1.60 25.15
CA ALA A 369 12.73 2.03 24.10
C ALA A 369 13.97 2.76 24.63
N ASP A 370 13.82 3.58 25.69
CA ASP A 370 14.91 4.32 26.34
C ASP A 370 15.95 3.38 26.96
N ARG A 371 15.55 2.16 27.35
CA ARG A 371 16.45 1.09 27.80
C ARG A 371 17.02 0.24 26.66
N ARG A 372 16.75 0.61 25.41
CA ARG A 372 17.16 -0.10 24.18
C ARG A 372 16.64 -1.52 24.08
N ILE A 373 15.46 -1.79 24.64
CA ILE A 373 14.77 -3.06 24.50
C ILE A 373 13.83 -2.97 23.31
N TYR A 374 14.00 -3.88 22.34
CA TYR A 374 13.19 -3.92 21.10
C TYR A 374 12.67 -5.34 20.84
N PRO A 375 11.41 -5.50 20.36
CA PRO A 375 10.43 -4.45 20.11
C PRO A 375 10.00 -3.76 21.43
N ALA A 376 9.80 -2.44 21.41
CA ALA A 376 9.41 -1.66 22.59
C ALA A 376 7.92 -1.86 22.92
N PHE A 377 7.44 -3.10 22.86
CA PHE A 377 6.04 -3.49 22.87
C PHE A 377 5.50 -3.57 24.28
N ASP A 378 4.47 -2.78 24.57
CA ASP A 378 3.73 -2.82 25.82
C ASP A 378 2.62 -3.86 25.71
N ILE A 379 2.89 -5.05 26.24
CA ILE A 379 2.00 -6.21 26.14
C ILE A 379 0.66 -5.94 26.86
N LEU A 380 0.70 -5.26 28.01
CA LEU A 380 -0.47 -5.05 28.86
C LEU A 380 -1.43 -4.01 28.28
N LYS A 381 -0.91 -2.96 27.64
CA LYS A 381 -1.74 -1.93 26.96
C LYS A 381 -2.19 -2.36 25.57
N SER A 382 -1.57 -3.37 24.97
CA SER A 382 -1.93 -3.87 23.65
C SER A 382 -3.02 -4.92 23.70
N GLY A 383 -3.85 -4.98 22.65
CA GLY A 383 -4.87 -6.02 22.53
C GLY A 383 -5.75 -5.86 21.30
N THR A 384 -6.53 -6.90 21.04
CA THR A 384 -7.43 -6.99 19.89
C THR A 384 -8.85 -7.29 20.36
N ARG A 385 -9.82 -6.55 19.85
CA ARG A 385 -11.23 -6.79 20.17
C ARG A 385 -11.69 -8.09 19.50
N LYS A 386 -12.34 -8.97 20.26
CA LYS A 386 -12.76 -10.32 19.83
C LYS A 386 -11.59 -11.21 19.39
N ASP A 387 -10.44 -11.07 20.04
CA ASP A 387 -9.28 -11.95 19.91
C ASP A 387 -9.61 -13.44 20.13
N ASN A 388 -10.67 -13.74 20.87
CA ASN A 388 -11.20 -15.09 21.04
C ASN A 388 -11.57 -15.80 19.73
N ILE A 389 -11.93 -15.06 18.68
CA ILE A 389 -12.22 -15.63 17.35
C ILE A 389 -10.92 -16.06 16.68
N LEU A 390 -9.87 -15.25 16.79
CA LEU A 390 -8.57 -15.47 16.13
C LEU A 390 -7.72 -16.52 16.83
N LEU A 391 -7.66 -16.48 18.17
CA LEU A 391 -6.80 -17.38 18.95
C LEU A 391 -7.44 -18.74 19.21
N GLY A 392 -8.77 -18.82 19.22
CA GLY A 392 -9.49 -19.99 19.72
C GLY A 392 -9.38 -20.16 21.25
N LYS A 393 -10.19 -21.07 21.80
CA LYS A 393 -10.40 -21.20 23.25
C LYS A 393 -9.14 -21.59 24.03
N ASP A 394 -8.36 -22.52 23.50
CA ASP A 394 -7.22 -23.11 24.21
C ASP A 394 -6.06 -22.12 24.30
N ARG A 395 -5.68 -21.48 23.19
CA ARG A 395 -4.64 -20.44 23.18
C ARG A 395 -5.06 -19.23 24.00
N LEU A 396 -6.31 -18.78 23.89
CA LEU A 396 -6.81 -17.64 24.65
C LEU A 396 -6.68 -17.84 26.16
N THR A 397 -7.00 -19.04 26.66
CA THR A 397 -6.89 -19.36 28.09
C THR A 397 -5.44 -19.24 28.58
N LYS A 398 -4.49 -19.76 27.80
CA LYS A 398 -3.06 -19.68 28.12
C LYS A 398 -2.53 -18.25 28.05
N VAL A 399 -2.91 -17.49 27.01
CA VAL A 399 -2.57 -16.05 26.88
C VAL A 399 -3.13 -15.25 28.06
N TRP A 400 -4.34 -15.57 28.52
CA TRP A 400 -4.94 -14.92 29.69
C TRP A 400 -4.15 -15.19 30.97
N VAL A 401 -3.71 -16.43 31.19
CA VAL A 401 -2.84 -16.78 32.33
C VAL A 401 -1.52 -16.01 32.25
N LEU A 402 -0.88 -15.92 31.08
CA LEU A 402 0.34 -15.13 30.89
C LEU A 402 0.10 -13.66 31.23
N ARG A 403 -1.01 -13.07 30.77
CA ARG A 403 -1.38 -11.67 31.07
C ARG A 403 -1.53 -11.44 32.58
N ASN A 404 -2.15 -12.36 33.31
CA ASN A 404 -2.28 -12.25 34.77
C ASN A 404 -0.93 -12.32 35.50
N VAL A 405 -0.01 -13.17 35.03
CA VAL A 405 1.35 -13.22 35.59
C VAL A 405 2.09 -11.91 35.35
N MET A 406 1.99 -11.35 34.14
CA MET A 406 2.62 -10.08 33.77
C MET A 406 2.05 -8.88 34.52
N GLN A 407 0.80 -8.91 34.98
CA GLN A 407 0.22 -7.81 35.77
C GLN A 407 0.91 -7.58 37.12
N GLN A 408 1.68 -8.55 37.61
CA GLN A 408 2.46 -8.43 38.85
C GLN A 408 3.89 -7.90 38.61
N MET A 409 4.25 -7.67 37.36
CA MET A 409 5.58 -7.23 36.92
C MET A 409 5.49 -5.79 36.40
N ASP A 410 6.61 -5.07 36.36
CA ASP A 410 6.67 -3.84 35.57
C ASP A 410 6.74 -4.15 34.06
N ASP A 411 6.50 -3.13 33.21
CA ASP A 411 6.45 -3.31 31.74
C ASP A 411 7.73 -3.94 31.16
N ILE A 412 8.90 -3.63 31.76
CA ILE A 412 10.21 -4.08 31.26
C ILE A 412 10.48 -5.52 31.70
N GLU A 413 10.14 -5.84 32.95
CA GLU A 413 10.21 -7.19 33.52
C GLU A 413 9.29 -8.14 32.76
N ALA A 414 8.03 -7.73 32.52
CA ALA A 414 7.06 -8.51 31.75
C ALA A 414 7.57 -8.83 30.34
N LEU A 415 8.07 -7.81 29.63
CA LEU A 415 8.62 -7.98 28.30
C LEU A 415 9.86 -8.89 28.29
N SER A 416 10.78 -8.67 29.22
CA SER A 416 12.02 -9.47 29.33
C SER A 416 11.72 -10.93 29.69
N PHE A 417 10.74 -11.17 30.56
CA PHE A 417 10.27 -12.50 30.92
C PHE A 417 9.73 -13.26 29.71
N VAL A 418 8.80 -12.66 28.96
CA VAL A 418 8.22 -13.28 27.76
C VAL A 418 9.30 -13.52 26.71
N TYR A 419 10.15 -12.53 26.46
CA TYR A 419 11.21 -12.62 25.46
C TYR A 419 12.19 -13.77 25.79
N SER A 420 12.67 -13.85 27.04
CA SER A 420 13.58 -14.89 27.49
C SER A 420 12.99 -16.30 27.33
N LYS A 421 11.70 -16.47 27.62
CA LYS A 421 11.01 -17.76 27.48
C LYS A 421 10.74 -18.12 26.02
N MET A 422 10.35 -17.16 25.19
CA MET A 422 10.15 -17.39 23.75
C MET A 422 11.45 -17.78 23.06
N GLN A 423 12.60 -17.19 23.42
CA GLN A 423 13.90 -17.56 22.85
C GLN A 423 14.33 -19.01 23.14
N GLN A 424 13.78 -19.64 24.18
CA GLN A 424 14.06 -21.04 24.53
C GLN A 424 13.22 -22.03 23.71
N THR A 425 12.30 -21.55 22.87
CA THR A 425 11.35 -22.37 22.12
C THR A 425 11.36 -22.00 20.65
N LYS A 426 11.07 -22.99 19.79
CA LYS A 426 11.10 -22.82 18.33
C LYS A 426 9.92 -22.01 17.81
N ASP A 427 8.75 -22.15 18.44
CA ASP A 427 7.48 -21.57 17.99
C ASP A 427 6.52 -21.29 19.16
N ASN A 428 5.42 -20.61 18.84
CA ASN A 428 4.39 -20.24 19.81
C ASN A 428 3.66 -21.45 20.40
N GLU A 429 3.52 -22.55 19.66
CA GLU A 429 2.87 -23.75 20.18
C GLU A 429 3.73 -24.42 21.26
N GLU A 430 5.04 -24.55 21.03
CA GLU A 430 6.00 -25.04 22.03
C GLU A 430 6.05 -24.11 23.24
N PHE A 431 6.11 -22.78 23.03
CA PHE A 431 6.06 -21.80 24.11
C PHE A 431 4.81 -21.94 25.00
N LEU A 432 3.63 -22.06 24.38
CA LEU A 432 2.37 -22.24 25.10
C LEU A 432 2.28 -23.63 25.77
N ASN A 433 3.00 -24.64 25.28
CA ASN A 433 3.01 -25.97 25.89
C ASN A 433 3.88 -26.05 27.14
N LEU A 434 4.88 -25.19 27.31
CA LEU A 434 5.63 -25.06 28.57
C LEU A 434 4.72 -24.74 29.78
N MET A 435 3.55 -24.15 29.53
CA MET A 435 2.56 -23.86 30.59
C MET A 435 1.76 -25.08 31.04
N ASN A 436 1.80 -26.16 30.27
CA ASN A 436 1.14 -27.43 30.62
C ASN A 436 2.05 -28.34 31.46
N GLU A 437 3.36 -28.06 31.47
CA GLU A 437 4.33 -28.78 32.28
C GLU A 437 4.29 -28.23 33.71
N LYS A 438 3.98 -29.11 34.66
CA LYS A 438 3.79 -28.81 36.08
C LYS A 438 5.09 -28.48 36.80
#